data_AF-A0A0P7WDK5-F1
#
_entry.id   AF-A0A0P7WDK5-F1
#
_cell.length_a   1.000
_cell.length_b   1.000
_cell.length_c   1.000
_cell.angle_alpha   90.00
_cell.angle_beta   90.00
_cell.angle_gamma   90.00
#
_symmetry.space_group_name_H-M   'P 1'
#
loop_
_entity.id
_entity.type
_entity.pdbx_description
1 polymer ?
#
loop_
_entity_poly.entity_id
_entity_poly.type
_entity_poly.pdbx_seq_one_letter_code
_entity_poly.pdbx_strand_id
1 'polypeptide(L)'
;MDTVIVGLVTAVLGFLGGLLTPWVRWQIDKKRAVRQEKAAHISEWRKVIDQFDFDNERFGDTAWYSALRTHMQPEIIKKVEAARTVYVCGGRGDSVIKQMLLDEVARLEKGIWRE
;
A
#
# COMPACT_ATOMS: atom_id res chain seq x y z
N MET A 1 -8.18 25.32 -52.22
CA MET A 1 -8.81 25.62 -50.91
C MET A 1 -8.48 24.54 -49.88
N ASP A 2 -8.18 23.30 -50.30
CA ASP A 2 -7.91 22.18 -49.40
C ASP A 2 -6.65 22.33 -48.53
N THR A 3 -5.61 23.00 -49.01
CA THR A 3 -4.36 23.21 -48.27
C THR A 3 -4.51 24.10 -47.04
N VAL A 4 -5.42 25.09 -47.08
CA VAL A 4 -5.67 26.00 -45.96
C VAL A 4 -6.45 25.28 -44.85
N ILE A 5 -7.39 24.41 -45.23
CA ILE A 5 -8.18 23.60 -44.30
C ILE A 5 -7.28 22.59 -43.57
N VAL A 6 -6.36 21.94 -44.29
CA VAL A 6 -5.41 20.99 -43.70
C VAL A 6 -4.47 21.69 -42.69
N GLY A 7 -3.95 22.86 -43.03
CA GLY A 7 -3.08 23.65 -42.13
C GLY A 7 -3.80 24.15 -40.87
N LEU A 8 -5.06 24.56 -40.99
CA LEU A 8 -5.88 25.00 -39.86
C LEU A 8 -6.18 23.83 -38.90
N VAL A 9 -6.53 22.65 -39.44
CA VAL A 9 -6.84 21.45 -38.64
C VAL A 9 -5.60 20.96 -37.88
N THR A 10 -4.42 20.97 -38.49
CA THR A 10 -3.17 20.59 -37.80
C THR A 10 -2.76 21.58 -36.72
N ALA A 11 -2.94 22.89 -36.96
CA ALA A 11 -2.67 23.92 -35.96
C ALA A 11 -3.60 23.80 -34.74
N VAL A 12 -4.90 23.56 -34.96
CA VAL A 12 -5.88 23.37 -33.88
C VAL A 12 -5.59 22.08 -33.10
N LEU A 13 -5.24 20.98 -33.77
CA LEU A 13 -4.85 19.74 -33.10
C LEU A 13 -3.55 19.88 -32.29
N GLY A 14 -2.56 20.61 -32.81
CA GLY A 14 -1.32 20.91 -32.09
C GLY A 14 -1.55 21.76 -30.85
N PHE A 15 -2.43 22.77 -30.96
CA PHE A 15 -2.82 23.62 -29.84
C PHE A 15 -3.60 22.86 -28.76
N LEU A 16 -4.57 22.03 -29.16
CA LEU A 16 -5.35 21.19 -28.25
C LEU A 16 -4.49 20.11 -27.58
N GLY A 17 -3.52 19.52 -28.31
CA GLY A 17 -2.56 18.56 -27.74
C GLY A 17 -1.69 19.19 -26.65
N GLY A 18 -1.25 20.44 -26.84
CA GLY A 18 -0.53 21.22 -25.84
C GLY A 18 -1.33 21.48 -24.56
N LEU A 19 -2.65 21.68 -24.69
CA LEU A 19 -3.56 21.95 -23.58
C LEU A 19 -4.00 20.69 -22.80
N LEU A 20 -4.02 19.53 -23.46
CA LEU A 20 -4.36 18.25 -22.81
C LEU A 20 -3.18 17.62 -22.06
N THR A 21 -1.95 17.97 -22.42
CA THR A 21 -0.73 17.41 -21.82
C THR A 21 -0.65 17.61 -20.29
N PRO A 22 -0.94 18.80 -19.73
CA PRO A 22 -0.96 19.01 -18.27
C PRO A 22 -1.98 18.13 -17.54
N TRP A 23 -3.16 17.90 -18.13
CA TRP A 23 -4.23 17.11 -17.53
C TRP A 23 -3.87 15.62 -17.45
N VAL A 24 -3.29 15.08 -18.53
CA VAL A 24 -2.82 13.71 -18.56
C VAL A 24 -1.69 13.51 -17.55
N ARG A 25 -0.73 14.44 -17.48
CA ARG A 25 0.37 14.39 -16.52
C ARG A 25 -0.15 14.43 -15.08
N TRP A 26 -1.08 15.34 -14.77
CA TRP A 26 -1.68 15.42 -13.45
C TRP A 26 -2.41 14.13 -13.04
N GLN A 27 -3.13 13.49 -13.96
CA GLN A 27 -3.78 12.21 -13.70
C GLN A 27 -2.77 11.10 -13.36
N ILE A 28 -1.65 11.05 -14.09
CA ILE A 28 -0.57 10.09 -13.83
C ILE A 28 0.09 10.39 -12.47
N ASP A 29 0.42 11.65 -12.20
CA ASP A 29 1.06 12.08 -10.95
C ASP A 29 0.16 11.78 -9.74
N LYS A 30 -1.16 12.00 -9.86
CA LYS A 30 -2.13 11.66 -8.82
C LYS A 30 -2.14 10.16 -8.51
N LYS A 31 -2.17 9.31 -9.54
CA LYS A 31 -2.11 7.84 -9.36
C LYS A 31 -0.78 7.41 -8.74
N ARG A 32 0.31 8.05 -9.14
CA ARG A 32 1.64 7.78 -8.60
C ARG A 32 1.74 8.15 -7.12
N ALA A 33 1.23 9.31 -6.74
CA ALA A 33 1.22 9.80 -5.37
C ALA A 33 0.48 8.84 -4.43
N VAL A 34 -0.73 8.39 -4.82
CA VAL A 34 -1.51 7.43 -4.01
C VAL A 34 -0.75 6.10 -3.84
N ARG A 35 -0.13 5.59 -4.91
CA ARG A 35 0.66 4.34 -4.81
C ARG A 35 1.89 4.51 -3.93
N GLN A 36 2.57 5.66 -4.01
CA GLN A 36 3.74 5.98 -3.19
C GLN A 36 3.37 6.10 -1.71
N GLU A 37 2.26 6.75 -1.39
CA GLU A 37 1.75 6.88 -0.02
C GLU A 37 1.41 5.51 0.57
N LYS A 38 0.68 4.66 -0.16
CA LYS A 38 0.38 3.29 0.27
C LYS A 38 1.66 2.47 0.50
N ALA A 39 2.63 2.56 -0.41
CA ALA A 39 3.90 1.86 -0.28
C ALA A 39 4.73 2.34 0.93
N ALA A 40 4.70 3.66 1.21
CA ALA A 40 5.36 4.25 2.37
C ALA A 40 4.78 3.70 3.69
N HIS A 41 3.44 3.66 3.82
CA HIS A 41 2.79 3.08 5.00
C HIS A 41 3.13 1.60 5.20
N ILE A 42 3.16 0.81 4.12
CA ILE A 42 3.55 -0.61 4.18
C ILE A 42 5.00 -0.77 4.63
N SER A 43 5.92 0.03 4.08
CA SER A 43 7.33 0.01 4.46
C SER A 43 7.50 0.36 5.94
N GLU A 44 6.75 1.34 6.42
CA GLU A 44 6.74 1.74 7.83
C GLU A 44 6.20 0.64 8.74
N TRP A 45 5.05 0.03 8.41
CA TRP A 45 4.51 -1.10 9.17
C TRP A 45 5.49 -2.26 9.23
N ARG A 46 6.13 -2.61 8.11
CA ARG A 46 7.14 -3.67 8.06
C ARG A 46 8.31 -3.37 8.98
N LYS A 47 8.80 -2.13 8.99
CA LYS A 47 9.89 -1.69 9.87
C LYS A 47 9.48 -1.78 11.34
N VAL A 48 8.28 -1.30 11.69
CA VAL A 48 7.77 -1.36 13.07
C VAL A 48 7.63 -2.80 13.52
N ILE A 49 7.02 -3.68 12.72
CA ILE A 49 6.86 -5.11 13.04
C ILE A 49 8.23 -5.78 13.17
N ASP A 50 9.22 -5.44 12.35
CA ASP A 50 10.53 -6.07 12.45
C ASP A 50 11.29 -5.69 13.73
N GLN A 51 11.13 -4.43 14.16
CA GLN A 51 11.80 -3.87 15.33
C GLN A 51 11.05 -4.10 16.65
N PHE A 52 9.78 -4.48 16.60
CA PHE A 52 8.95 -4.65 17.79
C PHE A 52 9.30 -5.94 18.56
N ASP A 53 9.43 -5.82 19.87
CA ASP A 53 9.65 -6.94 20.77
C ASP A 53 8.32 -7.60 21.17
N PHE A 54 7.94 -8.64 20.43
CA PHE A 54 6.70 -9.39 20.64
C PHE A 54 6.70 -10.27 21.90
N ASP A 55 7.86 -10.52 22.49
CA ASP A 55 7.96 -11.38 23.67
C ASP A 55 7.64 -10.60 24.94
N ASN A 56 8.10 -9.35 25.00
CA ASN A 56 7.95 -8.49 26.17
C ASN A 56 6.77 -7.52 26.09
N GLU A 57 6.36 -7.10 24.89
CA GLU A 57 5.35 -6.06 24.70
C GLU A 57 4.08 -6.53 23.98
N ARG A 58 3.00 -5.77 24.16
CA ARG A 58 1.72 -6.01 23.48
C ARG A 58 1.60 -5.13 22.24
N PHE A 59 1.85 -5.74 21.08
CA PHE A 59 1.71 -5.04 19.79
C PHE A 59 0.30 -4.46 19.58
N GLY A 60 -0.73 -5.14 20.08
CA GLY A 60 -2.13 -4.74 19.95
C GLY A 60 -2.48 -3.37 20.58
N ASP A 61 -1.68 -2.92 21.54
CA ASP A 61 -1.93 -1.65 22.24
C ASP A 61 -1.25 -0.45 21.53
N THR A 62 -0.56 -0.69 20.41
CA THR A 62 0.16 0.34 19.67
C THR A 62 -0.74 1.10 18.68
N ALA A 63 -0.42 2.38 18.45
CA ALA A 63 -1.06 3.17 17.40
C ALA A 63 -0.86 2.55 16.00
N TRP A 64 0.31 1.92 15.79
CA TRP A 64 0.64 1.20 14.56
C TRP A 64 -0.29 0.04 14.29
N TYR A 65 -0.59 -0.76 15.32
CA TYR A 65 -1.58 -1.82 15.21
C TYR A 65 -2.97 -1.28 14.88
N SER A 66 -3.42 -0.20 15.54
CA SER A 66 -4.71 0.42 15.23
C SER A 66 -4.82 0.86 13.77
N ALA A 67 -3.75 1.42 13.21
CA ALA A 67 -3.69 1.80 11.80
C ALA A 67 -3.70 0.57 10.86
N LEU A 68 -2.89 -0.45 11.16
CA LEU A 68 -2.78 -1.67 10.38
C LEU A 68 -4.10 -2.48 10.41
N ARG A 69 -4.75 -2.56 11.58
CA ARG A 69 -5.95 -3.35 11.86
C ARG A 69 -7.08 -3.08 10.87
N THR A 70 -7.28 -1.82 10.47
CA THR A 70 -8.32 -1.43 9.50
C THR A 70 -8.18 -2.13 8.14
N HIS A 71 -6.97 -2.56 7.79
CA HIS A 71 -6.66 -3.22 6.52
C HIS A 71 -6.45 -4.72 6.64
N MET A 72 -6.44 -5.25 7.87
CA MET A 72 -6.19 -6.65 8.14
C MET A 72 -7.42 -7.54 7.89
N GLN A 73 -7.16 -8.80 7.55
CA GLN A 73 -8.19 -9.81 7.52
C GLN A 73 -8.75 -10.08 8.92
N PRO A 74 -10.08 -10.29 9.06
CA PRO A 74 -10.71 -10.53 10.36
C PRO A 74 -10.17 -11.78 11.06
N GLU A 75 -9.74 -12.78 10.30
CA GLU A 75 -9.13 -14.01 10.83
C GLU A 75 -7.80 -13.74 11.54
N ILE A 76 -6.97 -12.86 10.99
CA ILE A 76 -5.68 -12.49 11.59
C ILE A 76 -5.91 -11.59 12.79
N ILE A 77 -6.85 -10.64 12.72
CA ILE A 77 -7.26 -9.81 13.87
C ILE A 77 -7.64 -10.70 15.05
N LYS A 78 -8.52 -11.69 14.81
CA LYS A 78 -8.95 -12.63 15.84
C LYS A 78 -7.77 -13.41 16.45
N LYS A 79 -6.78 -13.81 15.65
CA LYS A 79 -5.59 -14.54 16.13
C LYS A 79 -4.64 -13.66 16.94
N VAL A 80 -4.49 -12.38 16.56
CA VAL A 80 -3.63 -11.42 17.26
C VAL A 80 -4.28 -10.92 18.55
N GLU A 81 -5.60 -10.69 18.55
CA GLU A 81 -6.36 -10.23 19.73
C GLU A 81 -6.74 -11.37 20.69
N ALA A 82 -6.66 -12.63 20.26
CA ALA A 82 -6.94 -13.77 21.13
C ALA A 82 -5.99 -13.80 22.34
N ALA A 83 -6.55 -14.05 23.53
CA ALA A 83 -5.79 -14.15 24.76
C ALA A 83 -4.67 -15.21 24.62
N ARG A 84 -3.44 -14.84 25.04
CA ARG A 84 -2.17 -15.59 24.92
C ARG A 84 -2.35 -17.11 25.14
N THR A 85 -2.74 -17.84 24.11
CA THR A 85 -2.37 -19.24 23.98
C THR A 85 -0.97 -19.21 23.40
N VAL A 86 0.00 -19.72 24.16
CA VAL A 86 1.36 -19.89 23.68
C VAL A 86 1.26 -20.76 22.44
N TYR A 87 1.32 -20.14 21.26
CA TYR A 87 1.22 -20.86 20.00
C TYR A 87 2.61 -21.42 19.72
N VAL A 88 2.89 -22.61 20.26
CA VAL A 88 4.13 -23.34 20.01
C VAL A 88 4.07 -23.94 18.61
N CYS A 89 4.25 -23.10 17.58
CA CYS A 89 4.55 -23.61 16.25
C CYS A 89 6.04 -23.92 16.17
N GLY A 90 6.39 -25.17 16.50
CA GLY A 90 7.73 -25.69 16.29
C GLY A 90 8.09 -25.64 14.81
N GLY A 91 9.05 -24.79 14.43
CA GLY A 91 9.68 -24.85 13.10
C GLY A 91 10.14 -23.52 12.52
N ARG A 92 9.55 -22.40 12.92
CA ARG A 92 10.00 -21.07 12.49
C ARG A 92 10.48 -20.33 13.74
N GLY A 93 11.79 -20.18 13.91
CA GLY A 93 12.45 -19.70 15.14
C GLY A 93 12.20 -18.24 15.53
N ASP A 94 11.04 -17.67 15.19
CA ASP A 94 10.63 -16.30 15.50
C ASP A 94 9.17 -16.30 15.98
N SER A 95 8.71 -15.21 16.62
CA SER A 95 7.34 -15.18 17.16
C SER A 95 6.29 -15.39 16.06
N VAL A 96 5.36 -16.33 16.26
CA VAL A 96 4.32 -16.68 15.26
C VAL A 96 3.48 -15.45 14.90
N ILE A 97 3.27 -14.56 15.87
CA ILE A 97 2.54 -13.31 15.69
C ILE A 97 3.29 -12.37 14.75
N LYS A 98 4.61 -12.18 14.93
CA LYS A 98 5.44 -11.37 14.03
C LYS A 98 5.31 -11.85 12.59
N GLN A 99 5.41 -13.15 12.37
CA GLN A 99 5.30 -13.72 11.03
C GLN A 99 3.91 -13.58 10.43
N MET A 100 2.85 -13.79 11.21
CA MET A 100 1.47 -13.55 10.75
C MET A 100 1.27 -12.09 10.32
N LEU A 101 1.81 -11.13 11.08
CA LEU A 101 1.72 -9.72 10.74
C LEU A 101 2.56 -9.37 9.49
N LEU A 102 3.76 -9.94 9.36
CA LEU A 102 4.59 -9.75 8.17
C LEU A 102 3.96 -10.36 6.91
N ASP A 103 3.36 -11.54 7.02
CA ASP A 103 2.62 -12.18 5.92
C ASP A 103 1.42 -11.33 5.51
N GLU A 104 0.73 -10.73 6.47
CA GLU A 104 -0.42 -9.85 6.21
C GLU A 104 0.01 -8.54 5.55
N VAL A 105 1.13 -7.95 5.97
CA VAL A 105 1.72 -6.78 5.29
C VAL A 105 2.15 -7.14 3.86
N ALA A 106 2.77 -8.30 3.65
CA ALA A 106 3.13 -8.78 2.31
C ALA A 106 1.89 -9.01 1.41
N ARG A 107 0.78 -9.49 1.99
CA ARG A 107 -0.51 -9.60 1.30
C ARG A 107 -1.02 -8.23 0.84
N LEU A 108 -0.97 -7.23 1.73
CA LEU A 108 -1.36 -5.86 1.41
C LEU A 108 -0.49 -5.27 0.30
N GLU A 109 0.83 -5.51 0.36
CA GLU A 109 1.77 -5.07 -0.67
C GLU A 109 1.41 -5.64 -2.04
N LYS A 110 1.13 -6.94 -2.11
CA LYS A 110 0.70 -7.60 -3.35
C LYS A 110 -0.62 -7.04 -3.91
N GLY A 111 -1.51 -6.56 -3.04
CA GLY A 111 -2.74 -5.89 -3.42
C GLY A 111 -2.49 -4.60 -4.21
N ILE A 112 -1.54 -3.77 -3.76
CA ILE A 112 -1.18 -2.50 -4.41
C ILE A 112 -0.70 -2.73 -5.85
N TRP A 113 0.06 -3.80 -6.09
CA TRP A 113 0.66 -4.09 -7.39
C TRP A 113 -0.30 -4.74 -8.40
N ARG A 114 -1.48 -5.19 -7.95
CA ARG A 114 -2.52 -5.79 -8.82
C ARG A 114 -3.59 -4.80 -9.29
N GLU A 115 -3.73 -3.64 -8.65
CA GLU A 115 -4.65 -2.54 -9.03
C GLU A 115 -4.04 -1.58 -10.05
#